data_AF-A0A8C5MQC2-F1
#
_entry.id   AF-A0A8C5MQC2-F1
#
_cell.length_a   1.000
_cell.length_b   1.000
_cell.length_c   1.000
_cell.angle_alpha   90.00
_cell.angle_beta   90.00
_cell.angle_gamma   90.00
#
_symmetry.space_group_name_H-M   'P 1'
#
loop_
_entity.id
_entity.type
_entity.pdbx_description
1 polymer ?
#
loop_
_entity_poly.entity_id
_entity_poly.type
_entity_poly.pdbx_seq_one_letter_code
_entity_poly.pdbx_strand_id
1 'polypeptide(L)'
;MSTGVLVQTFGSWLRPVAYLSKQLDPVVCGLPPCLKAVAATAMLIAEADKLTLGQVLYVKVPHAVKGPAGCQRRLLVQQQPDDEVPSHDV
;
A
#
# COMPACT_ATOMS: atom_id res chain seq x y z
N MET A 1 -3.29 14.32 3.38
CA MET A 1 -3.72 13.03 3.97
C MET A 1 -3.52 11.95 2.92
N SER A 2 -2.91 10.83 3.28
CA SER A 2 -2.74 9.64 2.44
C SER A 2 -3.63 8.52 2.96
N THR A 3 -4.23 7.75 2.06
CA THR A 3 -5.12 6.63 2.39
C THR A 3 -4.80 5.42 1.51
N GLY A 4 -4.72 4.24 2.11
CA GLY A 4 -4.45 2.97 1.45
C GLY A 4 -5.22 1.81 2.06
N VAL A 5 -5.15 0.66 1.41
CA VAL A 5 -5.69 -0.61 1.90
C VAL A 5 -4.61 -1.66 1.77
N LEU A 6 -4.36 -2.32 2.88
CA LEU A 6 -3.61 -3.56 2.93
C LEU A 6 -4.57 -4.69 2.59
N VAL A 7 -4.23 -5.43 1.56
CA VAL A 7 -4.95 -6.59 1.05
C VAL A 7 -4.02 -7.80 1.07
N GLN A 8 -4.59 -8.98 1.31
CA GLN A 8 -3.88 -10.25 1.28
C GLN A 8 -4.54 -11.17 0.27
N THR A 9 -3.75 -11.91 -0.49
CA THR A 9 -4.26 -12.90 -1.44
C THR A 9 -4.81 -14.10 -0.68
N PHE A 10 -6.04 -14.51 -1.01
CA PHE A 10 -6.67 -15.72 -0.53
C PHE A 10 -7.25 -16.51 -1.70
N GLY A 11 -6.52 -17.52 -2.14
CA GLY A 11 -6.83 -18.23 -3.38
C GLY A 11 -6.86 -17.25 -4.56
N SER A 12 -7.99 -17.19 -5.27
CA SER A 12 -8.19 -16.28 -6.41
C SER A 12 -8.71 -14.89 -6.03
N TRP A 13 -8.90 -14.57 -4.74
CA TRP A 13 -9.46 -13.29 -4.30
C TRP A 13 -8.57 -12.56 -3.28
N LEU A 14 -8.51 -11.23 -3.37
CA LEU A 14 -7.84 -10.30 -2.47
C LEU A 14 -8.77 -9.93 -1.32
N ARG A 15 -8.38 -10.24 -0.08
CA ARG A 15 -9.13 -9.81 1.10
C ARG A 15 -8.50 -8.58 1.74
N PRO A 16 -9.27 -7.51 2.03
CA PRO A 16 -8.76 -6.38 2.79
C PRO A 16 -8.47 -6.81 4.23
N VAL A 17 -7.23 -6.62 4.66
CA VAL A 17 -6.74 -6.91 6.02
C VAL A 17 -6.78 -5.65 6.87
N ALA A 18 -6.43 -4.49 6.29
CA ALA A 18 -6.42 -3.24 7.02
C ALA A 18 -6.65 -2.02 6.12
N TYR A 19 -7.25 -0.99 6.71
CA TYR A 19 -7.38 0.33 6.12
C TYR A 19 -6.33 1.24 6.74
N LEU A 20 -5.44 1.77 5.91
CA LEU A 20 -4.32 2.60 6.35
C LEU A 20 -4.59 4.05 6.01
N SER A 21 -4.35 4.95 6.95
CA SER A 21 -4.45 6.37 6.69
C SER A 21 -3.43 7.14 7.53
N LYS A 22 -2.67 8.03 6.89
CA LYS A 22 -1.65 8.86 7.56
C LYS A 22 -1.65 10.27 6.99
N GLN A 23 -1.47 11.25 7.87
CA GLN A 23 -1.27 12.63 7.43
C GLN A 23 0.11 12.77 6.82
N LEU A 24 0.19 13.50 5.72
CA LEU A 24 1.46 13.80 5.05
C LEU A 24 2.10 14.96 5.78
N ASP A 25 3.41 14.88 5.98
CA ASP A 25 4.18 15.98 6.55
C ASP A 25 4.03 17.25 5.68
N PRO A 26 3.96 18.45 6.29
CA PRO A 26 3.86 19.71 5.56
C PRO A 26 4.94 19.89 4.47
N VAL A 27 6.14 19.35 4.67
CA VAL A 27 7.23 19.38 3.68
C VAL A 27 6.85 18.56 2.44
N VAL A 28 6.24 17.40 2.63
CA VAL A 28 5.76 16.56 1.54
C VAL A 28 4.62 17.25 0.78
N CYS A 29 3.79 18.04 1.47
CA CYS A 29 2.77 18.88 0.83
C CYS A 29 3.35 19.95 -0.12
N GLY A 30 4.63 20.32 0.02
CA GLY A 30 5.35 21.21 -0.90
C GLY A 30 5.92 20.55 -2.16
N LEU A 31 6.00 19.21 -2.22
CA LEU A 31 6.68 18.49 -3.31
C LEU A 31 5.86 18.41 -4.62
N PRO A 32 6.49 18.16 -5.78
CA PRO A 32 5.77 17.84 -7.02
C PRO A 32 4.94 16.55 -6.88
N PRO A 33 3.85 16.40 -7.66
CA PRO A 33 2.85 15.34 -7.48
C PRO A 33 3.43 13.92 -7.52
N CYS A 34 4.42 13.67 -8.40
CA CYS A 34 5.08 12.37 -8.50
C CYS A 34 5.88 12.04 -7.22
N LEU A 35 6.59 13.01 -6.65
CA LEU A 35 7.34 12.79 -5.40
C LEU A 35 6.41 12.67 -4.19
N LYS A 36 5.31 13.43 -4.16
CA LYS A 36 4.22 13.24 -3.18
C LYS A 36 3.68 11.82 -3.19
N ALA A 37 3.51 11.24 -4.38
CA ALA A 37 3.08 9.86 -4.55
C ALA A 37 4.01 8.88 -3.86
N VAL A 38 5.31 9.01 -4.13
CA VAL A 38 6.34 8.13 -3.58
C VAL A 38 6.41 8.29 -2.06
N ALA A 39 6.41 9.51 -1.55
CA ALA A 39 6.42 9.77 -0.11
C ALA A 39 5.16 9.21 0.59
N ALA A 40 3.97 9.46 0.03
CA ALA A 40 2.71 8.92 0.54
C ALA A 40 2.69 7.39 0.55
N THR A 41 3.31 6.79 -0.45
CA THR A 41 3.43 5.33 -0.57
C THR A 41 4.38 4.78 0.49
N ALA A 42 5.56 5.36 0.65
CA ALA A 42 6.54 4.96 1.66
C ALA A 42 5.96 5.03 3.09
N MET A 43 5.18 6.07 3.40
CA MET A 43 4.50 6.18 4.70
C MET A 43 3.47 5.07 4.92
N LEU A 44 2.69 4.72 3.89
CA LEU A 44 1.71 3.63 4.01
C LEU A 44 2.39 2.25 4.10
N ILE A 45 3.52 2.05 3.40
CA ILE A 45 4.32 0.83 3.52
C ILE A 45 4.86 0.69 4.95
N ALA A 46 5.41 1.75 5.54
CA ALA A 46 5.94 1.69 6.90
C ALA A 46 4.86 1.36 7.95
N GLU A 47 3.59 1.69 7.70
CA GLU A 47 2.47 1.29 8.55
C GLU A 47 1.99 -0.13 8.24
N ALA A 48 1.99 -0.53 6.96
CA ALA A 48 1.70 -1.90 6.56
C ALA A 48 2.76 -2.87 7.13
N ASP A 49 4.03 -2.50 7.10
CA ASP A 49 5.16 -3.31 7.57
C ASP A 49 5.05 -3.64 9.07
N LYS A 50 4.52 -2.70 9.87
CA LYS A 50 4.21 -2.96 11.28
C LYS A 50 3.11 -4.00 11.47
N LEU A 51 2.15 -4.06 10.54
CA LEU A 51 1.05 -5.03 10.57
C LEU A 51 1.47 -6.38 9.98
N THR A 52 2.38 -6.37 9.00
CA THR A 52 2.88 -7.57 8.31
C THR A 52 4.19 -8.07 8.88
N LEU A 53 4.69 -7.46 9.97
CA LEU A 53 5.86 -7.89 10.74
C LEU A 53 7.10 -8.20 9.88
N GLY A 54 7.37 -7.37 8.86
CA GLY A 54 8.54 -7.55 7.97
C GLY A 54 8.33 -8.50 6.78
N GLN A 55 7.10 -8.99 6.53
CA GLN A 55 6.80 -9.79 5.34
C GLN A 55 6.88 -8.97 4.04
N VAL A 56 7.13 -9.65 2.91
CA VAL A 56 7.26 -9.00 1.60
C VAL A 56 5.92 -8.39 1.15
N LEU A 57 5.96 -7.12 0.76
CA LEU A 57 4.79 -6.35 0.30
C LEU A 57 4.96 -5.90 -1.16
N TYR A 58 3.94 -6.13 -1.98
CA TYR A 58 3.79 -5.58 -3.32
C TYR A 58 2.88 -4.37 -3.33
N VAL A 59 3.34 -3.28 -3.93
CA VAL A 59 2.61 -2.02 -3.86
C VAL A 59 2.14 -1.60 -5.25
N LYS A 60 0.83 -1.39 -5.38
CA LYS A 60 0.21 -0.88 -6.60
C LYS A 60 -0.21 0.57 -6.40
N VAL A 61 0.59 1.49 -6.92
CA VAL A 61 0.30 2.93 -6.92
C VAL A 61 -0.42 3.29 -8.23
N PRO A 62 -1.69 3.77 -8.19
CA PRO A 62 -2.34 4.27 -9.39
C PRO A 62 -1.62 5.53 -9.89
N HIS A 63 -1.47 5.65 -11.22
CA HIS A 63 -0.63 6.65 -11.91
C HIS A 63 -1.12 8.11 -11.83
N ALA A 64 -1.96 8.49 -10.85
CA ALA A 64 -2.38 9.88 -10.70
C ALA A 64 -2.46 10.28 -9.23
N VAL A 65 -1.47 11.05 -8.79
CA VAL A 65 -1.53 11.81 -7.54
C VAL A 65 -1.95 13.22 -7.90
N LYS A 66 -3.27 13.44 -7.86
CA LYS A 66 -3.88 14.75 -8.13
C LYS A 66 -3.61 15.66 -6.92
N GLY A 67 -3.27 16.92 -7.23
CA GLY A 67 -2.96 18.00 -6.30
C GLY A 67 -4.14 18.46 -5.40
N PRO A 68 -4.03 19.66 -4.81
CA PRO A 68 -4.57 20.02 -3.49
C PRO A 68 -6.10 20.06 -3.31
N ALA A 69 -6.87 19.72 -4.34
CA ALA A 69 -8.32 19.58 -4.23
C ALA A 69 -8.79 18.29 -4.92
N GLY A 70 -9.05 17.27 -4.10
CA GLY A 70 -10.05 16.23 -4.34
C GLY A 70 -9.87 15.32 -5.57
N CYS A 71 -9.33 14.11 -5.34
CA CYS A 71 -9.80 12.85 -5.93
C CYS A 71 -9.11 11.71 -5.18
N GLN A 72 -9.83 11.07 -4.26
CA GLN A 72 -9.31 10.02 -3.38
C GLN A 72 -9.01 8.75 -4.20
N ARG A 73 -7.77 8.55 -4.67
CA ARG A 73 -7.31 7.25 -5.18
C ARG A 73 -6.55 6.53 -4.08
N ARG A 74 -7.03 5.32 -3.77
CA ARG A 74 -6.61 4.48 -2.65
C ARG A 74 -5.42 3.63 -3.08
N LEU A 75 -4.33 3.65 -2.31
CA LEU A 75 -3.19 2.76 -2.55
C LEU A 75 -3.58 1.33 -2.21
N LEU A 76 -3.21 0.36 -3.04
CA LEU A 76 -3.33 -1.06 -2.70
C LEU A 76 -1.94 -1.61 -2.37
N VAL A 77 -1.78 -2.04 -1.12
CA VAL A 77 -0.61 -2.77 -0.65
C VAL A 77 -1.03 -4.23 -0.54
N GLN A 78 -0.37 -5.09 -1.30
CA GLN A 78 -0.63 -6.52 -1.36
C GLN A 78 0.44 -7.24 -0.57
N GLN A 79 0.06 -8.06 0.39
CA GLN A 79 0.99 -8.95 1.06
C GLN A 79 1.30 -10.15 0.16
N GLN A 80 2.58 -10.49 0.01
CA GLN A 80 2.98 -11.71 -0.69
C GLN A 80 2.37 -12.92 0.02
N PRO A 81 1.77 -13.89 -0.69
CA PRO A 81 1.32 -15.12 -0.05
C PRO A 81 2.51 -15.83 0.59
N ASP A 82 2.40 -16.14 1.89
CA ASP A 82 3.28 -17.11 2.54
C ASP A 82 3.16 -18.43 1.78
N ASP A 83 4.30 -18.96 1.32
CA ASP A 83 4.53 -20.24 0.63
C ASP A 83 3.27 -21.05 0.26
N GLU A 84 3.01 -21.13 -1.04
CA GLU A 84 2.38 -22.31 -1.64
C GLU A 84 3.12 -23.54 -1.12
N VAL A 85 2.46 -24.31 -0.24
CA VAL A 85 2.96 -25.60 0.25
C VAL A 85 3.39 -26.39 -0.98
N PRO A 86 4.67 -26.81 -1.10
CA PRO A 86 5.07 -27.62 -2.23
C PRO A 86 4.24 -28.90 -2.16
N SER A 87 3.38 -29.08 -3.17
CA SER A 87 2.77 -30.37 -3.45
C SER A 87 3.90 -31.36 -3.71
N HIS A 88 4.32 -32.07 -2.67
CA HIS A 88 5.03 -33.33 -2.85
C HIS A 88 4.00 -34.35 -3.36
N ASP A 89 3.79 -34.33 -4.67
CA ASP A 89 3.24 -35.44 -5.43
C ASP A 89 4.41 -36.31 -5.92
N VAL A 90 4.75 -37.36 -5.17
CA VAL A 90 5.26 -38.67 -5.67
C VAL A 90 4.86 -39.76 -4.68
#